data_AF-A0A6N6PU26-F1
#
_entry.id   AF-A0A6N6PU26-F1
#
_cell.length_a   1.000
_cell.length_b   1.000
_cell.length_c   1.000
_cell.angle_alpha   90.00
_cell.angle_beta   90.00
_cell.angle_gamma   90.00
#
_symmetry.space_group_name_H-M   'P 1'
#
loop_
_entity.id
_entity.type
_entity.pdbx_description
1 polymer ?
#
loop_
_entity_poly.entity_id
_entity_poly.type
_entity_poly.pdbx_seq_one_letter_code
_entity_poly.pdbx_strand_id
1 'polypeptide(L)'
;MTSHFATPPLAEVLPFFTDVQNLESITPGWMSFFMVMPKPIEMCVGALIDYKLRVLGIPLRWRSEITAWQPPFRFVDEQRRELYCQWIHEQTFEAHKDGTICRDSIRYAVLGGRIIERLFVRNDVKTILDFPQKKLGEIFW
;
A
#
# COMPACT_ATOMS: atom_id res chain seq x y z
N MET A 1 -4.29 9.29 6.47
CA MET A 1 -5.66 8.96 6.04
C MET A 1 -5.85 7.47 6.26
N THR A 2 -7.04 7.04 6.68
CA THR A 2 -7.29 5.64 7.04
C THR A 2 -8.56 5.15 6.35
N SER A 3 -8.52 3.95 5.79
CA SER A 3 -9.64 3.21 5.23
C SER A 3 -9.83 1.91 5.99
N HIS A 4 -11.07 1.41 6.01
CA HIS A 4 -11.45 0.16 6.64
C HIS A 4 -12.37 -0.60 5.71
N PHE A 5 -12.13 -1.89 5.53
CA PHE A 5 -12.97 -2.73 4.70
C PHE A 5 -12.97 -4.17 5.22
N ALA A 6 -14.09 -4.86 4.99
CA ALA A 6 -14.22 -6.27 5.28
C ALA A 6 -13.66 -7.09 4.12
N THR A 7 -13.03 -8.21 4.46
CA THR A 7 -12.47 -9.18 3.51
C THR A 7 -12.79 -10.60 3.97
N PRO A 8 -12.57 -11.62 3.11
CA PRO A 8 -12.66 -13.02 3.50
C PRO A 8 -11.79 -13.38 4.72
N PRO A 9 -11.91 -14.62 5.25
CA PRO A 9 -11.12 -15.08 6.39
C PRO A 9 -9.62 -14.83 6.21
N LEU A 10 -8.94 -14.49 7.31
CA LEU A 10 -7.54 -14.02 7.32
C LEU A 10 -6.61 -15.02 6.62
N ALA A 11 -6.87 -16.32 6.77
CA ALA A 11 -6.10 -17.38 6.14
C ALA A 11 -6.12 -17.32 4.59
N GLU A 12 -7.19 -16.79 3.99
CA GLU A 12 -7.35 -16.71 2.53
C GLU A 12 -6.74 -15.42 1.97
N VAL A 13 -6.86 -14.31 2.70
CA VAL A 13 -6.39 -13.01 2.22
C VAL A 13 -4.93 -12.72 2.59
N LEU A 14 -4.42 -13.30 3.68
CA LEU A 14 -3.06 -13.03 4.13
C LEU A 14 -2.01 -13.38 3.06
N PRO A 15 -2.05 -14.54 2.36
CA PRO A 15 -1.09 -14.84 1.30
C PRO A 15 -1.09 -13.78 0.17
N PHE A 16 -2.24 -13.14 -0.06
CA PHE A 16 -2.36 -12.09 -1.05
C PHE A 16 -1.63 -10.81 -0.63
N PHE A 17 -1.77 -10.40 0.65
CA PHE A 17 -1.11 -9.20 1.18
C PHE A 17 0.39 -9.40 1.46
N THR A 18 0.83 -10.63 1.73
CA THR A 18 2.24 -10.91 2.03
C THR A 18 3.09 -11.13 0.78
N ASP A 19 2.48 -11.38 -0.38
CA ASP A 19 3.19 -11.50 -1.64
C ASP A 19 3.37 -10.12 -2.30
N VAL A 20 4.61 -9.66 -2.34
CA VAL A 20 5.06 -8.41 -2.95
C VAL A 20 4.65 -8.31 -4.44
N GLN A 21 4.41 -9.45 -5.10
CA GLN A 21 3.93 -9.47 -6.48
C GLN A 21 2.51 -8.98 -6.63
N ASN A 22 1.68 -9.10 -5.58
CA ASN A 22 0.32 -8.59 -5.60
C ASN A 22 0.24 -7.09 -5.41
N LEU A 23 1.33 -6.41 -5.01
CA LEU A 23 1.39 -4.95 -4.92
C LEU A 23 0.98 -4.28 -6.23
N GLU A 24 1.42 -4.82 -7.37
CA GLU A 24 1.04 -4.29 -8.69
C GLU A 24 -0.48 -4.43 -8.92
N SER A 25 -1.05 -5.57 -8.55
CA SER A 25 -2.47 -5.89 -8.71
C SER A 25 -3.39 -5.04 -7.84
N ILE A 26 -2.91 -4.61 -6.67
CA ILE A 26 -3.64 -3.72 -5.73
C ILE A 26 -3.28 -2.25 -5.89
N THR A 27 -2.46 -1.90 -6.88
CA THR A 27 -2.15 -0.51 -7.20
C THR A 27 -3.02 -0.04 -8.37
N PRO A 28 -3.62 1.16 -8.30
CA PRO A 28 -4.37 1.70 -9.43
C PRO A 28 -3.53 1.76 -10.73
N GLY A 29 -4.09 1.27 -11.83
CA GLY A 29 -3.34 1.14 -13.11
C GLY A 29 -2.79 2.45 -13.67
N TRP A 30 -3.38 3.60 -13.34
CA TRP A 30 -2.87 4.92 -13.72
C TRP A 30 -1.50 5.24 -13.11
N MET A 31 -1.14 4.58 -11.99
CA MET A 31 0.17 4.70 -11.37
C MET A 31 1.26 3.93 -12.12
N SER A 32 0.93 3.06 -13.08
CA SER A 32 1.94 2.34 -13.88
C SER A 32 3.04 1.73 -13.01
N PHE A 33 2.65 0.93 -12.01
CA PHE A 33 3.57 0.31 -11.06
C PHE A 33 4.45 -0.72 -11.78
N PHE A 34 5.77 -0.66 -11.59
CA PHE A 34 6.70 -1.64 -12.12
C PHE A 34 7.82 -1.95 -11.12
N MET A 35 8.01 -3.22 -10.80
CA MET A 35 9.10 -3.67 -9.93
C MET A 35 10.46 -3.51 -10.62
N VAL A 36 11.48 -3.04 -9.90
CA VAL A 36 12.81 -2.75 -10.48
C VAL A 36 13.89 -3.73 -9.97
N MET A 37 13.51 -4.75 -9.20
CA MET A 37 14.44 -5.71 -8.60
C MET A 37 14.12 -7.17 -8.95
N PRO A 38 15.09 -8.08 -8.85
CA PRO A 38 14.86 -9.51 -9.06
C PRO A 38 13.96 -10.10 -7.97
N LYS A 39 13.04 -10.99 -8.39
CA LYS A 39 12.16 -11.78 -7.53
C LYS A 39 12.84 -13.11 -7.15
N PRO A 40 12.53 -13.74 -5.99
CA PRO A 40 11.54 -13.33 -4.97
C PRO A 40 12.10 -12.36 -3.92
N ILE A 41 11.21 -11.58 -3.31
CA ILE A 41 11.52 -10.68 -2.19
C ILE A 41 10.91 -11.28 -0.94
N GLU A 42 11.72 -11.55 0.07
CA GLU A 42 11.23 -11.97 1.38
C GLU A 42 10.77 -10.74 2.16
N MET A 43 9.53 -10.78 2.65
CA MET A 43 9.00 -9.71 3.50
C MET A 43 9.49 -9.89 4.93
N CYS A 44 10.38 -9.00 5.35
CA CYS A 44 10.92 -8.95 6.70
C CYS A 44 11.28 -7.52 7.07
N VAL A 45 11.47 -7.24 8.36
CA VAL A 45 11.92 -5.91 8.80
C VAL A 45 13.27 -5.58 8.16
N GLY A 46 13.37 -4.41 7.53
CA GLY A 46 14.54 -3.96 6.77
C GLY A 46 14.54 -4.36 5.29
N ALA A 47 13.56 -5.14 4.83
CA ALA A 47 13.41 -5.46 3.40
C ALA A 47 13.16 -4.18 2.60
N LEU A 48 13.94 -3.98 1.53
CA LEU A 48 13.84 -2.82 0.65
C LEU A 48 13.08 -3.19 -0.62
N ILE A 49 12.10 -2.37 -0.98
CA ILE A 49 11.27 -2.54 -2.17
C ILE A 49 11.43 -1.36 -3.12
N ASP A 50 12.18 -1.56 -4.21
CA ASP A 50 12.42 -0.67 -5.33
C ASP A 50 11.42 -0.90 -6.48
N TYR A 51 10.68 0.15 -6.82
CA TYR A 51 9.70 0.16 -7.89
C TYR A 51 9.63 1.51 -8.59
N LYS A 52 9.01 1.54 -9.77
CA LYS A 52 8.65 2.75 -10.50
C LYS A 52 7.16 2.91 -10.47
N LEU A 53 6.70 4.16 -10.35
CA LEU A 53 5.29 4.50 -10.40
C LEU A 53 5.12 5.93 -10.93
N ARG A 54 3.91 6.30 -11.31
CA ARG A 54 3.53 7.66 -11.70
C ARG A 54 2.63 8.27 -10.63
N VAL A 55 2.99 9.47 -10.19
CA VAL A 55 2.15 10.31 -9.31
C VAL A 55 1.88 11.61 -10.04
N LEU A 56 0.63 12.04 -10.13
CA LEU A 56 0.23 13.23 -10.91
C LEU A 56 0.78 13.22 -12.34
N GLY A 57 0.89 12.03 -12.95
CA GLY A 57 1.45 11.84 -14.29
C GLY A 57 2.98 11.88 -14.39
N ILE A 58 3.71 12.16 -13.30
CA ILE A 58 5.18 12.24 -13.29
C ILE A 58 5.76 10.87 -12.91
N PRO A 59 6.65 10.27 -13.73
CA PRO A 59 7.29 9.00 -13.40
C PRO A 59 8.35 9.17 -12.32
N LEU A 60 8.24 8.39 -11.24
CA LEU A 60 9.10 8.43 -10.07
C LEU A 60 9.72 7.05 -9.83
N ARG A 61 10.96 7.04 -9.32
CA ARG A 61 11.57 5.85 -8.72
C ARG A 61 11.31 5.89 -7.23
N TRP A 62 10.68 4.85 -6.72
CA TRP A 62 10.30 4.71 -5.33
C TRP A 62 11.11 3.60 -4.68
N ARG A 63 11.49 3.83 -3.42
CA ARG A 63 12.07 2.83 -2.53
C ARG A 63 11.31 2.87 -1.22
N SER A 64 10.67 1.78 -0.85
CA SER A 64 10.13 1.59 0.50
C SER A 64 11.00 0.60 1.29
N GLU A 65 10.90 0.69 2.61
CA GLU A 65 11.50 -0.24 3.55
C GLU A 65 10.40 -0.76 4.48
N ILE A 66 10.37 -2.07 4.71
CA ILE A 66 9.47 -2.66 5.70
C ILE A 66 10.00 -2.36 7.10
N THR A 67 9.35 -1.46 7.85
CA THR A 67 9.79 -1.06 9.20
C THR A 67 9.11 -1.85 10.31
N ALA A 68 7.96 -2.47 10.02
CA ALA A 68 7.34 -3.44 10.91
C ALA A 68 6.77 -4.62 10.12
N TRP A 69 7.05 -5.83 10.60
CA TRP A 69 6.55 -7.08 10.02
C TRP A 69 6.07 -8.01 11.13
N GLN A 70 4.76 -8.12 11.30
CA GLN A 70 4.11 -8.92 12.35
C GLN A 70 2.93 -9.72 11.76
N PRO A 71 3.19 -10.70 10.87
CA PRO A 71 2.13 -11.52 10.30
C PRO A 71 1.43 -12.34 11.40
N PRO A 72 0.10 -12.53 11.33
CA PRO A 72 -0.81 -12.04 10.30
C PRO A 72 -1.43 -10.67 10.61
N PHE A 73 -0.95 -9.95 11.62
CA PHE A 73 -1.65 -8.83 12.24
C PHE A 73 -1.30 -7.45 11.66
N ARG A 74 -0.05 -7.21 11.28
CA ARG A 74 0.41 -5.86 10.95
C ARG A 74 1.66 -5.82 10.07
N PHE A 75 1.65 -4.90 9.11
CA PHE A 75 2.80 -4.56 8.27
C PHE A 75 2.91 -3.04 8.12
N VAL A 76 4.13 -2.53 8.12
CA VAL A 76 4.41 -1.10 7.89
C VAL A 76 5.54 -0.98 6.90
N ASP A 77 5.33 -0.19 5.85
CA ASP A 77 6.36 0.22 4.92
C ASP A 77 6.53 1.75 4.92
N GLU A 78 7.78 2.17 4.85
CA GLU A 78 8.16 3.57 4.86
C GLU A 78 8.99 3.91 3.63
N GLN A 79 8.68 5.02 3.00
CA GLN A 79 9.50 5.53 1.91
C GLN A 79 10.89 5.95 2.41
N ARG A 80 11.92 5.59 1.64
CA ARG A 80 13.32 6.00 1.89
C ARG A 80 13.88 6.97 0.85
N ARG A 81 13.23 7.17 -0.30
CA ARG A 81 13.74 8.03 -1.40
C ARG A 81 12.77 9.15 -1.78
N GLU A 82 13.28 10.38 -1.80
CA GLU A 82 12.53 11.61 -1.51
C GLU A 82 11.91 12.32 -2.74
N LEU A 83 10.59 12.53 -2.65
CA LEU A 83 9.76 13.47 -3.44
C LEU A 83 8.56 13.88 -2.59
N TYR A 84 8.03 12.93 -1.83
CA TYR A 84 7.24 13.21 -0.63
C TYR A 84 8.19 13.45 0.55
N CYS A 85 7.80 14.36 1.45
CA CYS A 85 8.53 14.59 2.69
C CYS A 85 8.39 13.39 3.64
N GLN A 86 7.30 12.63 3.51
CA GLN A 86 7.03 11.43 4.29
C GLN A 86 6.00 10.58 3.57
N TRP A 87 6.19 9.26 3.63
CA TRP A 87 5.16 8.27 3.32
C TRP A 87 5.36 7.06 4.22
N ILE A 88 4.36 6.79 5.05
CA ILE A 88 4.29 5.63 5.93
C ILE A 88 2.95 4.97 5.68
N HIS A 89 3.00 3.78 5.09
CA HIS A 89 1.83 2.96 4.84
C HIS A 89 1.80 1.84 5.88
N GLU A 90 0.66 1.71 6.54
CA GLU A 90 0.45 0.79 7.65
C GLU A 90 -0.83 0.01 7.40
N GLN A 91 -0.71 -1.31 7.39
CA GLN A 91 -1.81 -2.23 7.20
C GLN A 91 -1.94 -3.10 8.44
N THR A 92 -3.17 -3.20 8.96
CA THR A 92 -3.49 -4.05 10.11
C THR A 92 -4.69 -4.91 9.81
N PHE A 93 -4.68 -6.14 10.31
CA PHE A 93 -5.70 -7.15 10.09
C PHE A 93 -6.24 -7.64 11.42
N GLU A 94 -7.56 -7.68 11.52
CA GLU A 94 -8.27 -8.11 12.72
C GLU A 94 -9.34 -9.13 12.32
N ALA A 95 -9.29 -10.33 12.91
CA ALA A 95 -10.29 -11.35 12.66
C ALA A 95 -11.65 -10.90 13.22
N HIS A 96 -12.71 -11.06 12.43
CA HIS A 96 -14.08 -10.75 12.81
C HIS A 96 -14.99 -11.95 12.46
N LYS A 97 -16.16 -12.05 13.09
CA LYS A 97 -17.02 -13.26 13.10
C LYS A 97 -17.13 -14.03 11.78
N ASP A 98 -17.23 -13.32 10.66
CA ASP A 98 -17.42 -13.88 9.31
C ASP A 98 -16.34 -13.45 8.30
N GLY A 99 -15.16 -13.01 8.77
CA GLY A 99 -14.09 -12.54 7.87
C GLY A 99 -12.95 -11.80 8.57
N THR A 100 -12.35 -10.84 7.87
CA THR A 100 -11.24 -10.02 8.40
C THR A 100 -11.53 -8.54 8.17
N ILE A 101 -11.40 -7.74 9.22
CA ILE A 101 -11.37 -6.28 9.10
C ILE A 101 -9.94 -5.88 8.75
N CYS A 102 -9.77 -5.40 7.52
CA CYS A 102 -8.53 -4.78 7.08
C CYS A 102 -8.62 -3.28 7.33
N ARG A 103 -7.64 -2.74 8.04
CA ARG A 103 -7.44 -1.30 8.21
C ARG A 103 -6.16 -0.91 7.48
N ASP A 104 -6.31 0.01 6.55
CA ASP A 104 -5.22 0.54 5.73
C ASP A 104 -5.03 2.03 6.04
N SER A 105 -3.84 2.43 6.45
CA SER A 105 -3.51 3.76 6.93
C SER A 105 -2.28 4.30 6.23
N ILE A 106 -2.42 5.43 5.53
CA ILE A 106 -1.31 6.14 4.89
C ILE A 106 -1.09 7.46 5.60
N ARG A 107 0.06 7.63 6.26
CA ARG A 107 0.56 8.91 6.75
C ARG A 107 1.52 9.46 5.71
N TYR A 108 1.22 10.65 5.17
CA TYR A 108 2.03 11.24 4.12
C TYR A 108 2.20 12.74 4.32
N ALA A 109 3.29 13.28 3.81
CA ALA A 109 3.57 14.71 3.75
C ALA A 109 4.14 15.06 2.37
N VAL A 110 3.68 16.18 1.81
CA VAL A 110 4.04 16.63 0.45
C VAL A 110 4.77 17.96 0.50
N LEU A 111 5.67 18.17 -0.47
CA LEU A 111 6.29 19.46 -0.68
C LEU A 111 5.19 20.49 -1.05
N GLY A 112 5.20 21.67 -0.42
CA GLY A 112 4.18 22.71 -0.62
C GLY A 112 2.97 22.64 0.33
N GLY A 113 2.96 21.69 1.28
CA GLY A 113 2.03 21.68 2.42
C GLY A 113 0.56 21.44 2.06
N ARG A 114 -0.34 21.93 2.93
CA ARG A 114 -1.79 21.62 2.91
C ARG A 114 -2.52 22.01 1.62
N ILE A 115 -2.04 23.02 0.88
CA ILE A 115 -2.70 23.49 -0.34
C ILE A 115 -2.51 22.48 -1.47
N ILE A 116 -1.26 22.05 -1.72
CA ILE A 116 -0.94 21.02 -2.71
C ILE A 116 -1.58 19.68 -2.33
N GLU A 117 -1.51 19.33 -1.04
CA GLU A 117 -2.17 18.14 -0.51
C GLU A 117 -3.66 18.11 -0.86
N ARG A 118 -4.39 19.19 -0.53
CA ARG A 118 -5.84 19.25 -0.75
C ARG A 118 -6.24 19.27 -2.22
N LEU A 119 -5.50 19.97 -3.07
CA LEU A 119 -5.87 20.16 -4.48
C LEU A 119 -5.50 18.98 -5.37
N PHE A 120 -4.36 18.32 -5.11
CA PHE A 120 -3.79 17.34 -6.04
C PHE A 120 -3.59 15.95 -5.43
N VAL A 121 -3.19 15.85 -4.16
CA VAL A 121 -2.71 14.57 -3.60
C VAL A 121 -3.79 13.80 -2.83
N ARG A 122 -4.70 14.51 -2.18
CA ARG A 122 -5.70 13.90 -1.29
C ARG A 122 -6.63 12.93 -2.01
N ASN A 123 -7.07 13.28 -3.22
CA ASN A 123 -7.94 12.42 -4.01
C ASN A 123 -7.19 11.17 -4.51
N ASP A 124 -5.95 11.34 -4.97
CA ASP A 124 -5.10 10.22 -5.38
C ASP A 124 -4.87 9.25 -4.23
N VAL A 125 -4.51 9.74 -3.04
CA VAL A 125 -4.32 8.90 -1.84
C VAL A 125 -5.62 8.20 -1.44
N LYS A 126 -6.77 8.85 -1.60
CA LYS A 126 -8.07 8.20 -1.40
C LYS A 126 -8.31 7.08 -2.39
N THR A 127 -8.05 7.31 -3.66
CA THR A 127 -8.18 6.26 -4.68
C THR A 127 -7.24 5.09 -4.40
N ILE A 128 -6.00 5.34 -3.96
CA ILE A 128 -5.05 4.30 -3.56
C ILE A 128 -5.61 3.48 -2.39
N LEU A 129 -6.11 4.14 -1.34
CA LEU A 129 -6.66 3.47 -0.15
C LEU A 129 -7.93 2.65 -0.42
N ASP A 130 -8.76 3.08 -1.37
CA ASP A 130 -10.03 2.40 -1.68
C ASP A 130 -9.85 1.25 -2.70
N PHE A 131 -8.71 1.18 -3.40
CA PHE A 131 -8.49 0.23 -4.48
C PHE A 131 -8.39 -1.23 -4.03
N PRO A 132 -7.70 -1.58 -2.92
CA PRO A 132 -7.64 -2.96 -2.44
C PRO A 132 -9.02 -3.55 -2.17
N GLN A 133 -9.93 -2.79 -1.57
CA GLN A 133 -11.31 -3.22 -1.34
C GLN A 133 -12.00 -3.59 -2.66
N LYS A 134 -11.87 -2.73 -3.68
CA LYS A 134 -12.46 -2.99 -5.00
C LYS A 134 -11.87 -4.25 -5.64
N LYS A 135 -10.55 -4.43 -5.57
CA LYS A 135 -9.86 -5.57 -6.16
C LYS A 135 -10.17 -6.88 -5.46
N LEU A 136 -10.20 -6.88 -4.13
CA LEU A 136 -10.60 -8.05 -3.35
C LEU A 136 -12.08 -8.39 -3.60
N GLY A 137 -12.90 -7.37 -3.83
CA GLY A 137 -14.24 -7.48 -4.40
C GLY A 137 -14.29 -8.34 -5.67
N GLU A 138 -13.40 -8.08 -6.63
CA GLU A 138 -13.34 -8.79 -7.92
C GLU A 138 -12.69 -10.19 -7.84
N ILE A 139 -11.82 -10.43 -6.86
CA ILE A 139 -11.05 -11.69 -6.74
C ILE A 139 -11.81 -12.74 -5.93
N PHE A 140 -12.50 -12.31 -4.87
CA PHE A 140 -13.10 -13.22 -3.88
C PHE A 140 -14.64 -13.25 -3.90
N TRP A 141 -15.30 -12.40 -4.71
CA TRP A 141 -16.77 -12.31 -4.81
C TRP A 141 -17.21 -12.21 -6.27
#